data_AF-A0A366KEZ1-F1
#
_entry.id   AF-A0A366KEZ1-F1
#
_cell.length_a   1.000
_cell.length_b   1.000
_cell.length_c   1.000
_cell.angle_alpha   90.00
_cell.angle_beta   90.00
_cell.angle_gamma   90.00
#
_symmetry.space_group_name_H-M   'P 1'
#
loop_
_entity.id
_entity.type
_entity.pdbx_description
1 polymer ?
#
loop_
_entity_poly.entity_id
_entity_poly.type
_entity_poly.pdbx_seq_one_letter_code
_entity_poly.pdbx_strand_id
1 'polypeptide(L)'
;MCTPGSSSCDRPPVARGPDALLGLRFMGVYRWNGRLVVWPWDPPRVHGARHQQADQGGEGPVSALDMANLLIDRHGYDIILNNVRLNTLVYWVQVTSLREHGRPAFDDPIEAWGMGPTEVEVFQAFKGYDRRRIALPRGAVPSDRISLSLVSQVIDEYGFLTTYDLVCFTQREGSAWRKAYGKGAETPMGDGLILASRDGLDRPGKAGTLASAIETVNRTWPNTFELLQHA
;
A
#
# COMPACT_ATOMS: atom_id res chain seq x y z
N MET A 1 14.58 -14.66 41.89
CA MET A 1 13.79 -13.43 42.08
C MET A 1 14.18 -12.46 40.99
N CYS A 2 13.29 -12.15 40.05
CA CYS A 2 13.49 -11.14 39.01
C CYS A 2 12.16 -10.41 38.76
N THR A 3 12.17 -9.08 38.91
CA THR A 3 11.29 -8.04 38.31
C THR A 3 11.62 -6.68 38.96
N PRO A 4 11.26 -5.48 38.41
CA PRO A 4 10.78 -5.10 37.05
C PRO A 4 11.36 -3.76 36.48
N GLY A 5 11.11 -3.48 35.19
CA GLY A 5 10.43 -2.23 34.77
C GLY A 5 11.19 -0.98 34.26
N SER A 6 10.87 -0.61 33.00
CA SER A 6 10.69 0.74 32.42
C SER A 6 11.87 1.63 32.01
N SER A 7 11.79 2.18 30.78
CA SER A 7 11.92 3.61 30.41
C SER A 7 11.98 3.71 28.86
N SER A 8 11.00 4.33 28.20
CA SER A 8 10.86 5.78 27.90
C SER A 8 11.20 6.05 26.43
N CYS A 9 10.17 6.41 25.65
CA CYS A 9 10.35 7.04 24.34
C CYS A 9 10.61 8.54 24.55
N ASP A 10 11.84 8.99 24.37
CA ASP A 10 12.18 10.41 24.43
C ASP A 10 11.73 11.15 23.16
N ARG A 11 10.99 12.27 23.34
CA ARG A 11 10.69 13.26 22.29
C ARG A 11 11.89 14.22 22.12
N PRO A 12 12.23 14.66 20.89
CA PRO A 12 13.14 15.79 20.70
C PRO A 12 12.38 17.15 20.67
N PRO A 13 13.08 18.27 20.90
CA PRO A 13 12.48 19.55 21.25
C PRO A 13 12.06 20.39 20.03
N VAL A 14 11.10 21.29 20.29
CA VAL A 14 10.55 22.30 19.37
C VAL A 14 11.49 23.50 19.27
N ALA A 15 11.75 23.99 18.05
CA ALA A 15 12.39 25.29 17.81
C ALA A 15 11.46 26.23 17.03
N ARG A 16 11.39 27.49 17.49
CA ARG A 16 10.55 28.61 16.99
C ARG A 16 11.28 29.40 15.87
N GLY A 17 10.52 30.05 14.97
CA GLY A 17 10.93 30.70 13.69
C GLY A 17 11.69 32.06 13.79
N PRO A 18 11.56 33.02 12.83
CA PRO A 18 10.82 33.05 11.54
C PRO A 18 11.66 33.48 10.30
N ASP A 19 10.99 33.47 9.13
CA ASP A 19 11.26 34.18 7.87
C ASP A 19 12.47 33.84 6.98
N ALA A 20 12.22 33.01 5.97
CA ALA A 20 12.46 33.33 4.56
C ALA A 20 11.67 32.33 3.66
N LEU A 21 10.53 32.79 3.13
CA LEU A 21 9.74 32.09 2.13
C LEU A 21 10.44 32.14 0.77
N LEU A 22 10.80 30.98 0.22
CA LEU A 22 10.57 30.57 -1.19
C LEU A 22 11.33 29.27 -1.48
N GLY A 23 10.59 28.18 -1.67
CA GLY A 23 11.06 26.99 -2.38
C GLY A 23 11.79 25.91 -1.57
N LEU A 24 11.17 25.36 -0.52
CA LEU A 24 11.65 24.14 0.12
C LEU A 24 10.67 22.98 -0.14
N ARG A 25 11.03 22.12 -1.10
CA ARG A 25 10.54 20.75 -1.17
C ARG A 25 10.95 20.08 0.13
N PHE A 26 10.00 19.73 0.99
CA PHE A 26 10.28 18.98 2.21
C PHE A 26 10.82 17.59 1.84
N MET A 27 12.15 17.43 1.90
CA MET A 27 12.86 16.16 1.88
C MET A 27 12.59 15.41 3.18
N GLY A 28 11.83 14.32 3.11
CA GLY A 28 11.73 13.38 4.22
C GLY A 28 12.97 12.49 4.25
N VAL A 29 13.79 12.63 5.30
CA VAL A 29 14.85 11.67 5.63
C VAL A 29 14.38 10.82 6.80
N TYR A 30 14.35 9.49 6.66
CA TYR A 30 14.00 8.59 7.75
C TYR A 30 15.08 7.54 7.99
N ARG A 31 15.19 7.09 9.24
CA ARG A 31 16.17 6.09 9.68
C ARG A 31 15.50 4.73 9.76
N TRP A 32 15.97 3.75 8.98
CA TRP A 32 15.47 2.37 9.00
C TRP A 32 16.67 1.40 9.09
N ASN A 33 16.67 0.50 10.08
CA ASN A 33 17.83 -0.33 10.44
C ASN A 33 19.16 0.46 10.56
N GLY A 34 19.11 1.64 11.17
CA GLY A 34 20.28 2.50 11.39
C GLY A 34 20.77 3.27 10.15
N ARG A 35 20.13 3.11 8.99
CA ARG A 35 20.50 3.80 7.74
C ARG A 35 19.51 4.92 7.41
N LEU A 36 20.04 6.06 6.97
CA LEU A 36 19.23 7.20 6.49
C LEU A 36 18.77 6.94 5.05
N VAL A 37 17.48 7.12 4.79
CA VAL A 37 16.84 7.02 3.47
C VAL A 37 16.24 8.39 3.13
N VAL A 38 16.49 8.91 1.93
CA VAL A 38 16.09 10.25 1.48
C VAL A 38 15.09 10.15 0.31
N TRP A 39 13.94 10.83 0.42
CA TRP A 39 13.02 11.14 -0.69
C TRP A 39 13.46 12.43 -1.43
N PRO A 40 13.29 12.60 -2.76
CA PRO A 40 12.54 11.79 -3.73
C PRO A 40 13.45 10.96 -4.66
N TRP A 41 12.98 9.77 -5.01
CA TRP A 41 13.62 8.88 -5.98
C TRP A 41 13.13 9.17 -7.41
N ASP A 42 14.05 9.11 -8.37
CA ASP A 42 13.80 9.27 -9.81
C ASP A 42 13.73 7.85 -10.42
N PRO A 43 12.58 7.41 -10.97
CA PRO A 43 12.47 6.07 -11.51
C PRO A 43 13.39 5.85 -12.72
N PRO A 44 14.06 4.70 -12.86
CA PRO A 44 14.74 4.36 -14.10
C PRO A 44 13.71 4.31 -15.23
N ARG A 45 14.13 4.79 -16.41
CA ARG A 45 13.30 4.72 -17.62
C ARG A 45 13.04 3.27 -17.97
N VAL A 46 11.83 2.79 -17.70
CA VAL A 46 11.31 1.58 -18.33
C VAL A 46 11.24 1.84 -19.84
N HIS A 47 11.97 1.04 -20.61
CA HIS A 47 11.88 1.05 -22.06
C HIS A 47 10.54 0.45 -22.48
N GLY A 48 9.70 1.28 -23.11
CA GLY A 48 8.51 0.82 -23.82
C GLY A 48 7.19 1.14 -23.14
N ALA A 49 6.92 2.43 -22.88
CA ALA A 49 5.55 2.90 -22.72
C ALA A 49 4.80 2.62 -24.03
N ARG A 50 3.99 1.57 -24.05
CA ARG A 50 3.03 1.34 -25.12
C ARG A 50 1.93 2.38 -24.93
N HIS A 51 2.07 3.52 -25.63
CA HIS A 51 0.97 4.44 -25.83
C HIS A 51 -0.15 3.70 -26.56
N GLN A 52 -1.17 3.26 -25.82
CA GLN A 52 -2.43 2.83 -26.41
C GLN A 52 -3.40 3.99 -26.39
N GLN A 53 -3.75 4.43 -27.59
CA GLN A 53 -4.87 5.30 -27.90
C GLN A 53 -6.15 4.70 -27.32
N ALA A 54 -7.00 5.57 -26.78
CA ALA A 54 -8.37 5.24 -26.43
C ALA A 54 -9.13 4.89 -27.72
N ASP A 55 -9.37 3.60 -27.92
CA ASP A 55 -10.38 3.07 -28.84
C ASP A 55 -11.23 2.01 -28.13
N GLN A 56 -12.44 1.83 -28.65
CA GLN A 56 -13.67 1.40 -28.01
C GLN A 56 -13.72 -0.10 -27.67
N GLY A 57 -14.45 -0.44 -26.58
CA GLY A 57 -15.02 -1.78 -26.36
C GLY A 57 -14.08 -2.79 -25.70
N GLY A 58 -14.38 -3.15 -24.45
CA GLY A 58 -13.59 -4.07 -23.65
C GLY A 58 -13.61 -5.51 -24.17
N GLU A 59 -12.43 -6.01 -24.56
CA GLU A 59 -12.16 -7.44 -24.75
C GLU A 59 -10.65 -7.75 -24.63
N GLY A 60 -9.93 -6.93 -23.83
CA GLY A 60 -8.53 -7.17 -23.48
C GLY A 60 -8.39 -7.86 -22.11
N PRO A 61 -7.25 -8.52 -21.82
CA PRO A 61 -6.96 -9.01 -20.47
C PRO A 61 -7.01 -7.84 -19.46
N VAL A 62 -7.57 -8.09 -18.28
CA VAL A 62 -7.66 -7.09 -17.21
C VAL A 62 -6.24 -6.71 -16.76
N SER A 63 -5.96 -5.41 -16.69
CA SER A 63 -4.68 -4.90 -16.19
C SER A 63 -4.70 -4.64 -14.68
N ALA A 64 -3.54 -4.51 -14.06
CA ALA A 64 -3.38 -4.04 -12.69
C ALA A 64 -3.96 -2.63 -12.50
N LEU A 65 -3.81 -1.77 -13.52
CA LEU A 65 -4.38 -0.43 -13.51
C LEU A 65 -5.91 -0.46 -13.52
N ASP A 66 -6.52 -1.40 -14.23
CA ASP A 66 -7.97 -1.61 -14.21
C ASP A 66 -8.46 -2.07 -12.82
N MET A 67 -7.74 -3.00 -12.18
CA MET A 67 -8.04 -3.43 -10.79
C MET A 67 -7.87 -2.27 -9.79
N ALA A 68 -6.86 -1.42 -9.98
CA ALA A 68 -6.65 -0.23 -9.16
C ALA A 68 -7.80 0.77 -9.32
N ASN A 69 -8.24 1.03 -10.55
CA ASN A 69 -9.39 1.89 -10.82
C ASN A 69 -10.67 1.30 -10.23
N LEU A 70 -10.86 -0.02 -10.29
CA LEU A 70 -12.01 -0.68 -9.66
C LEU A 70 -12.00 -0.55 -8.14
N LEU A 71 -10.83 -0.73 -7.49
CA LEU A 71 -10.69 -0.48 -6.05
C LEU A 71 -11.06 0.96 -5.66
N ILE A 72 -10.64 1.95 -6.46
CA ILE A 72 -10.95 3.36 -6.22
C ILE A 72 -12.44 3.65 -6.45
N ASP A 73 -13.00 3.16 -7.56
CA ASP A 73 -14.40 3.36 -7.90
C ASP A 73 -15.33 2.80 -6.81
N ARG A 74 -15.05 1.59 -6.34
CA ARG A 74 -15.91 0.89 -5.38
C ARG A 74 -15.69 1.33 -3.94
N HIS A 75 -14.47 1.72 -3.56
CA HIS A 75 -14.09 1.90 -2.15
C HIS A 75 -13.27 3.16 -1.85
N GLY A 76 -12.99 4.01 -2.84
CA GLY A 76 -12.24 5.26 -2.65
C GLY A 76 -12.92 6.23 -1.68
N TYR A 77 -14.24 6.11 -1.48
CA TYR A 77 -15.03 6.87 -0.51
C TYR A 77 -15.18 6.21 0.86
N ASP A 78 -15.06 4.88 0.94
CA ASP A 78 -15.27 4.10 2.17
C ASP A 78 -14.00 3.94 2.99
N ILE A 79 -12.85 3.77 2.31
CA ILE A 79 -11.55 3.61 2.94
C ILE A 79 -10.56 4.65 2.42
N ILE A 80 -9.55 4.95 3.24
CA ILE A 80 -8.48 5.87 2.84
C ILE A 80 -7.53 5.12 1.92
N LEU A 81 -7.63 5.35 0.61
CA LEU A 81 -6.65 4.90 -0.36
C LEU A 81 -5.59 5.99 -0.57
N ASN A 82 -4.32 5.68 -0.29
CA ASN A 82 -3.17 6.44 -0.77
C ASN A 82 -2.37 5.54 -1.73
N ASN A 83 -1.33 6.06 -2.38
CA ASN A 83 -0.63 5.32 -3.42
C ASN A 83 -0.02 3.98 -2.92
N VAL A 84 0.56 3.98 -1.72
CA VAL A 84 1.15 2.76 -1.12
C VAL A 84 0.06 1.73 -0.84
N ARG A 85 -1.05 2.15 -0.23
CA ARG A 85 -2.15 1.25 0.10
C ARG A 85 -2.82 0.70 -1.15
N LEU A 86 -3.04 1.53 -2.18
CA LEU A 86 -3.62 1.11 -3.44
C LEU A 86 -2.79 0.01 -4.12
N ASN A 87 -1.49 0.24 -4.28
CA ASN A 87 -0.56 -0.75 -4.84
C ASN A 87 -0.56 -2.06 -4.04
N THR A 88 -0.55 -1.95 -2.71
CA THR A 88 -0.55 -3.14 -1.85
C THR A 88 -1.86 -3.93 -1.98
N LEU A 89 -3.01 -3.25 -2.11
CA LEU A 89 -4.30 -3.93 -2.32
C LEU A 89 -4.42 -4.54 -3.72
N VAL A 90 -3.87 -3.91 -4.76
CA VAL A 90 -3.77 -4.50 -6.11
C VAL A 90 -2.92 -5.77 -6.09
N TYR A 91 -1.81 -5.79 -5.34
CA TYR A 91 -1.06 -7.01 -5.08
C TYR A 91 -1.91 -8.09 -4.42
N TRP A 92 -2.71 -7.75 -3.40
CA TRP A 92 -3.58 -8.71 -2.75
C TRP A 92 -4.67 -9.26 -3.68
N VAL A 93 -5.14 -8.48 -4.68
CA VAL A 93 -6.01 -9.00 -5.76
C VAL A 93 -5.32 -10.11 -6.55
N GLN A 94 -4.05 -9.92 -6.93
CA GLN A 94 -3.25 -10.95 -7.61
C GLN A 94 -3.09 -12.20 -6.74
N VAL A 95 -2.75 -12.02 -5.45
CA VAL A 95 -2.60 -13.13 -4.49
C VAL A 95 -3.91 -13.92 -4.37
N THR A 96 -5.03 -13.25 -4.17
CA THR A 96 -6.35 -13.89 -4.03
C THR A 96 -6.71 -14.66 -5.29
N SER A 97 -6.51 -14.08 -6.48
CA SER A 97 -6.80 -14.77 -7.74
C SER A 97 -5.93 -16.02 -7.93
N LEU A 98 -4.63 -15.92 -7.68
CA LEU A 98 -3.71 -17.06 -7.79
C LEU A 98 -4.09 -18.19 -6.82
N ARG A 99 -4.52 -17.86 -5.60
CA ARG A 99 -4.86 -18.85 -4.56
C ARG A 99 -6.22 -19.49 -4.76
N GLU A 100 -7.23 -18.72 -5.15
CA GLU A 100 -8.61 -19.21 -5.22
C GLU A 100 -9.01 -19.68 -6.61
N HIS A 101 -8.44 -19.09 -7.66
CA HIS A 101 -8.79 -19.39 -9.05
C HIS A 101 -7.66 -20.08 -9.82
N GLY A 102 -6.46 -20.20 -9.24
CA GLY A 102 -5.31 -20.85 -9.87
C GLY A 102 -4.77 -20.13 -11.10
N ARG A 103 -5.13 -18.84 -11.28
CA ARG A 103 -4.70 -18.01 -12.41
C ARG A 103 -4.47 -16.57 -11.96
N PRO A 104 -3.56 -15.83 -12.61
CA PRO A 104 -3.33 -14.42 -12.34
C PRO A 104 -4.60 -13.59 -12.55
N ALA A 105 -4.75 -12.52 -11.78
CA ALA A 105 -5.80 -11.51 -12.00
C ALA A 105 -5.45 -10.60 -13.19
N PHE A 106 -4.16 -10.37 -13.38
CA PHE A 106 -3.53 -9.59 -14.45
C PHE A 106 -2.10 -10.10 -14.69
N ASP A 107 -1.55 -9.82 -15.87
CA ASP A 107 -0.19 -10.26 -16.27
C ASP A 107 0.90 -9.20 -16.03
N ASP A 108 0.52 -8.00 -15.54
CA ASP A 108 1.44 -6.89 -15.29
C ASP A 108 2.48 -7.22 -14.19
N PRO A 109 3.73 -6.77 -14.35
CA PRO A 109 4.81 -7.12 -13.43
C PRO A 109 4.66 -6.42 -12.07
N ILE A 110 4.78 -7.20 -11.00
CA ILE A 110 4.84 -6.68 -9.63
C ILE A 110 6.29 -6.71 -9.14
N GLU A 111 6.74 -5.64 -8.50
CA GLU A 111 8.10 -5.50 -7.98
C GLU A 111 8.12 -5.32 -6.46
N ALA A 112 9.17 -5.84 -5.81
CA ALA A 112 9.39 -5.64 -4.38
C ALA A 112 10.08 -4.29 -4.12
N TRP A 113 9.32 -3.28 -3.68
CA TRP A 113 9.82 -1.95 -3.35
C TRP A 113 9.91 -1.75 -1.83
N GLY A 114 10.57 -0.68 -1.37
CA GLY A 114 10.78 -0.45 0.08
C GLY A 114 9.52 -0.37 0.94
N MET A 115 8.41 0.09 0.36
CA MET A 115 7.11 0.21 1.07
C MET A 115 6.17 -0.98 0.82
N GLY A 116 6.62 -2.03 0.13
CA GLY A 116 5.80 -3.18 -0.21
C GLY A 116 5.85 -3.56 -1.69
N PRO A 117 5.01 -4.51 -2.11
CA PRO A 117 4.80 -4.84 -3.52
C PRO A 117 4.21 -3.64 -4.25
N THR A 118 4.76 -3.36 -5.42
CA THR A 118 4.36 -2.24 -6.26
C THR A 118 4.18 -2.72 -7.68
N GLU A 119 3.06 -2.35 -8.29
CA GLU A 119 2.93 -2.43 -9.73
C GLU A 119 3.29 -1.05 -10.30
N VAL A 120 4.20 -1.03 -11.27
CA VAL A 120 4.87 0.20 -11.70
C VAL A 120 3.87 1.17 -12.33
N GLU A 121 2.98 0.70 -13.20
CA GLU A 121 2.04 1.56 -13.91
C GLU A 121 0.98 2.15 -12.97
N VAL A 122 0.45 1.38 -12.03
CA VAL A 122 -0.42 1.84 -10.93
C VAL A 122 0.30 2.90 -10.11
N PHE A 123 1.54 2.63 -9.68
CA PHE A 123 2.31 3.62 -8.94
C PHE A 123 2.51 4.91 -9.73
N GLN A 124 2.92 4.83 -11.00
CA GLN A 124 3.13 6.01 -11.85
C GLN A 124 1.83 6.78 -12.07
N ALA A 125 0.73 6.08 -12.31
CA ALA A 125 -0.58 6.66 -12.52
C ALA A 125 -1.07 7.45 -11.30
N PHE A 126 -0.70 7.06 -10.07
CA PHE A 126 -1.19 7.68 -8.84
C PHE A 126 -0.12 8.39 -7.98
N LYS A 127 1.16 8.42 -8.39
CA LYS A 127 2.27 9.04 -7.61
C LYS A 127 2.05 10.50 -7.21
N GLY A 128 1.33 11.26 -8.04
CA GLY A 128 1.03 12.67 -7.77
C GLY A 128 0.18 12.90 -6.51
N TYR A 129 -0.52 11.88 -6.01
CA TYR A 129 -1.26 11.97 -4.75
C TYR A 129 -0.34 11.92 -3.51
N ASP A 130 0.83 11.28 -3.62
CA ASP A 130 1.73 11.02 -2.49
C ASP A 130 0.97 10.35 -1.32
N ARG A 131 0.91 11.00 -0.15
CA ARG A 131 0.20 10.51 1.04
C ARG A 131 -1.29 10.87 1.06
N ARG A 132 -1.74 11.66 0.08
CA ARG A 132 -3.14 12.15 0.03
C ARG A 132 -4.07 11.04 -0.45
N ARG A 133 -5.34 11.22 -0.09
CA ARG A 133 -6.43 10.32 -0.50
C ARG A 133 -6.61 10.34 -2.02
N ILE A 134 -6.76 9.16 -2.59
CA ILE A 134 -7.20 8.90 -3.96
C ILE A 134 -8.69 8.54 -3.86
N ALA A 135 -9.55 9.33 -4.50
CA ALA A 135 -11.00 9.15 -4.43
C ALA A 135 -11.66 8.97 -5.80
N LEU A 136 -10.92 9.20 -6.90
CA LEU A 136 -11.45 9.14 -8.26
C LEU A 136 -10.54 8.26 -9.13
N PRO A 137 -11.11 7.33 -9.91
CA PRO A 137 -10.36 6.53 -10.87
C PRO A 137 -9.80 7.43 -12.00
N ARG A 138 -8.76 6.94 -12.68
CA ARG A 138 -8.08 7.62 -13.79
C ARG A 138 -8.20 6.91 -15.13
N GLY A 139 -8.88 5.77 -15.19
CA GLY A 139 -9.00 4.94 -16.39
C GLY A 139 -10.26 4.07 -16.39
N ALA A 140 -10.21 3.00 -17.17
CA ALA A 140 -11.30 2.05 -17.28
C ALA A 140 -11.57 1.35 -15.93
N VAL A 141 -12.83 1.04 -15.70
CA VAL A 141 -13.30 0.30 -14.53
C VAL A 141 -13.94 -0.98 -15.04
N PRO A 142 -13.33 -2.16 -14.80
CA PRO A 142 -13.94 -3.44 -15.14
C PRO A 142 -15.30 -3.62 -14.48
N SER A 143 -16.20 -4.28 -15.18
CA SER A 143 -17.53 -4.65 -14.67
C SER A 143 -17.78 -6.15 -14.71
N ASP A 144 -16.77 -6.96 -15.04
CA ASP A 144 -16.88 -8.41 -15.03
C ASP A 144 -16.99 -8.95 -13.59
N ARG A 145 -17.69 -10.09 -13.46
CA ARG A 145 -17.99 -10.67 -12.15
C ARG A 145 -16.77 -11.11 -11.37
N ILE A 146 -15.69 -11.50 -12.06
CA ILE A 146 -14.48 -12.03 -11.40
C ILE A 146 -13.73 -10.87 -10.76
N SER A 147 -13.49 -9.79 -11.50
CA SER A 147 -12.84 -8.58 -10.97
C SER A 147 -13.61 -7.99 -9.79
N LEU A 148 -14.94 -7.89 -9.90
CA LEU A 148 -15.79 -7.42 -8.81
C LEU A 148 -15.70 -8.33 -7.57
N SER A 149 -15.72 -9.65 -7.76
CA SER A 149 -15.60 -10.61 -6.67
C SER A 149 -14.24 -10.50 -5.97
N LEU A 150 -13.15 -10.45 -6.73
CA LEU A 150 -11.79 -10.35 -6.19
C LEU A 150 -11.60 -9.07 -5.37
N VAL A 151 -12.03 -7.92 -5.90
CA VAL A 151 -11.95 -6.65 -5.18
C VAL A 151 -12.77 -6.68 -3.89
N SER A 152 -14.00 -7.22 -3.93
CA SER A 152 -14.83 -7.35 -2.73
C SER A 152 -14.14 -8.20 -1.66
N GLN A 153 -13.62 -9.37 -2.03
CA GLN A 153 -12.95 -10.27 -1.08
C GLN A 153 -11.70 -9.62 -0.45
N VAL A 154 -10.87 -8.95 -1.26
CA VAL A 154 -9.68 -8.25 -0.77
C VAL A 154 -10.06 -7.14 0.20
N ILE A 155 -11.13 -6.40 -0.05
CA ILE A 155 -11.59 -5.35 0.86
C ILE A 155 -12.21 -5.92 2.13
N ASP A 156 -13.00 -6.99 2.04
CA ASP A 156 -13.57 -7.67 3.20
C ASP A 156 -12.46 -8.19 4.14
N GLU A 157 -11.35 -8.64 3.56
CA GLU A 157 -10.25 -9.22 4.31
C GLU A 157 -9.23 -8.20 4.83
N TYR A 158 -8.82 -7.24 4.00
CA TYR A 158 -7.70 -6.32 4.28
C TYR A 158 -8.16 -4.88 4.51
N GLY A 159 -9.40 -4.53 4.17
CA GLY A 159 -9.91 -3.16 4.19
C GLY A 159 -9.89 -2.50 5.56
N PHE A 160 -9.97 -3.29 6.64
CA PHE A 160 -9.93 -2.78 8.02
C PHE A 160 -8.53 -2.35 8.49
N LEU A 161 -7.46 -2.81 7.84
CA LEU A 161 -6.08 -2.49 8.22
C LEU A 161 -5.77 -1.03 7.95
N THR A 162 -4.90 -0.38 8.73
CA THR A 162 -4.31 0.91 8.32
C THR A 162 -3.27 0.70 7.22
N THR A 163 -2.79 1.78 6.57
CA THR A 163 -1.68 1.65 5.60
C THR A 163 -0.44 1.04 6.28
N TYR A 164 -0.18 1.41 7.53
CA TYR A 164 0.93 0.85 8.31
C TYR A 164 0.75 -0.65 8.55
N ASP A 165 -0.43 -1.05 9.05
CA ASP A 165 -0.72 -2.46 9.33
C ASP A 165 -0.62 -3.31 8.06
N LEU A 166 -1.13 -2.80 6.95
CA LEU A 166 -1.09 -3.50 5.66
C LEU A 166 0.36 -3.70 5.18
N VAL A 167 1.21 -2.67 5.27
CA VAL A 167 2.64 -2.79 4.94
C VAL A 167 3.32 -3.80 5.85
N CYS A 168 3.14 -3.71 7.17
CA CYS A 168 3.72 -4.66 8.12
C CYS A 168 3.29 -6.11 7.83
N PHE A 169 2.01 -6.31 7.53
CA PHE A 169 1.49 -7.63 7.19
C PHE A 169 2.08 -8.16 5.89
N THR A 170 2.16 -7.34 4.85
CA THR A 170 2.73 -7.75 3.55
C THR A 170 4.24 -8.01 3.62
N GLN A 171 4.95 -7.37 4.54
CA GLN A 171 6.40 -7.54 4.74
C GLN A 171 6.76 -8.60 5.81
N ARG A 172 5.77 -9.33 6.35
CA ARG A 172 5.97 -10.33 7.41
C ARG A 172 6.89 -11.47 6.97
N GLU A 173 7.39 -12.23 7.95
CA GLU A 173 8.20 -13.41 7.69
C GLU A 173 7.45 -14.44 6.84
N GLY A 174 8.13 -14.94 5.80
CA GLY A 174 7.57 -15.90 4.85
C GLY A 174 6.70 -15.32 3.73
N SER A 175 6.49 -13.99 3.66
CA SER A 175 5.80 -13.34 2.54
C SER A 175 6.62 -13.36 1.24
N ALA A 176 5.96 -13.18 0.09
CA ALA A 176 6.65 -13.12 -1.19
C ALA A 176 7.57 -11.91 -1.25
N TRP A 177 7.10 -10.77 -0.74
CA TRP A 177 7.88 -9.54 -0.64
C TRP A 177 9.17 -9.75 0.16
N ARG A 178 9.10 -10.41 1.32
CA ARG A 178 10.27 -10.66 2.18
C ARG A 178 11.30 -11.56 1.50
N LYS A 179 10.85 -12.49 0.65
CA LYS A 179 11.72 -13.38 -0.14
C LYS A 179 12.35 -12.67 -1.33
N ALA A 180 11.64 -11.74 -1.97
CA ALA A 180 12.12 -10.99 -3.13
C ALA A 180 13.04 -9.83 -2.75
N TYR A 181 12.72 -9.11 -1.67
CA TYR A 181 13.38 -7.85 -1.32
C TYR A 181 14.82 -8.07 -0.82
N GLY A 182 15.78 -8.04 -1.74
CA GLY A 182 17.23 -8.09 -1.48
C GLY A 182 17.83 -6.74 -1.09
N LYS A 183 19.17 -6.65 -0.98
CA LYS A 183 19.94 -5.46 -0.53
C LYS A 183 19.80 -4.21 -1.44
N GLY A 184 18.58 -3.70 -1.63
CA GLY A 184 18.29 -2.38 -2.19
C GLY A 184 17.85 -2.32 -3.65
N ALA A 185 17.22 -3.35 -4.21
CA ALA A 185 16.74 -3.28 -5.60
C ALA A 185 15.31 -3.84 -5.79
N GLU A 186 14.59 -3.17 -6.67
CA GLU A 186 13.24 -3.42 -7.18
C GLU A 186 13.24 -4.76 -7.92
N THR A 187 12.91 -5.81 -7.18
CA THR A 187 13.06 -7.18 -7.67
C THR A 187 11.72 -7.69 -8.16
N PRO A 188 11.62 -8.19 -9.41
CA PRO A 188 10.38 -8.78 -9.91
C PRO A 188 9.88 -9.90 -9.01
N MET A 189 8.58 -9.89 -8.73
CA MET A 189 7.86 -10.88 -7.96
C MET A 189 6.89 -11.61 -8.88
N GLY A 190 7.37 -12.68 -9.52
CA GLY A 190 6.52 -13.53 -10.35
C GLY A 190 5.56 -14.38 -9.53
N ASP A 191 4.49 -14.85 -10.17
CA ASP A 191 3.42 -15.66 -9.56
C ASP A 191 3.93 -16.90 -8.81
N GLY A 192 4.98 -17.55 -9.33
CA GLY A 192 5.59 -18.70 -8.66
C GLY A 192 6.16 -18.37 -7.29
N LEU A 193 6.72 -17.17 -7.10
CA LEU A 193 7.20 -16.72 -5.79
C LEU A 193 6.04 -16.42 -4.84
N ILE A 194 4.97 -15.81 -5.35
CA ILE A 194 3.73 -15.57 -4.59
C ILE A 194 3.16 -16.90 -4.10
N LEU A 195 3.00 -17.88 -4.98
CA LEU A 195 2.47 -19.20 -4.67
C LEU A 195 3.37 -19.99 -3.70
N ALA A 196 4.69 -19.82 -3.79
CA ALA A 196 5.65 -20.42 -2.86
C ALA A 196 5.75 -19.69 -1.51
N SER A 197 5.09 -18.54 -1.34
CA SER A 197 5.08 -17.77 -0.09
C SER A 197 3.93 -18.16 0.83
N ARG A 198 3.82 -17.48 1.98
CA ARG A 198 2.67 -17.57 2.89
C ARG A 198 1.54 -16.59 2.55
N ASP A 199 1.68 -15.79 1.49
CA ASP A 199 0.64 -14.83 1.10
C ASP A 199 -0.60 -15.56 0.59
N GLY A 200 -1.75 -15.16 1.11
CA GLY A 200 -3.06 -15.78 0.92
C GLY A 200 -3.30 -17.05 1.75
N LEU A 201 -2.30 -17.50 2.54
CA LEU A 201 -2.46 -18.58 3.53
C LEU A 201 -2.66 -18.02 4.94
N ASP A 202 -1.97 -16.93 5.27
CA ASP A 202 -2.18 -16.20 6.51
C ASP A 202 -3.27 -15.15 6.32
N ARG A 203 -4.10 -14.96 7.36
CA ARG A 203 -5.14 -13.92 7.40
C ARG A 203 -4.81 -12.92 8.53
N PRO A 204 -4.96 -11.60 8.32
CA PRO A 204 -4.68 -10.62 9.36
C PRO A 204 -5.74 -10.67 10.48
N GLY A 205 -5.29 -10.76 11.73
CA GLY A 205 -6.16 -10.61 12.89
C GLY A 205 -6.38 -9.13 13.25
N LYS A 206 -7.48 -8.81 13.94
CA LYS A 206 -7.70 -7.45 14.48
C LYS A 206 -6.74 -7.11 15.62
N ALA A 207 -6.48 -8.06 16.51
CA ALA A 207 -5.65 -7.84 17.69
C ALA A 207 -4.21 -7.47 17.30
N GLY A 208 -3.65 -6.46 17.97
CA GLY A 208 -2.26 -6.01 17.74
C GLY A 208 -2.07 -5.09 16.54
N THR A 209 -3.15 -4.72 15.82
CA THR A 209 -3.09 -3.75 14.72
C THR A 209 -3.23 -2.32 15.25
N LEU A 210 -2.62 -1.36 14.55
CA LEU A 210 -2.85 0.06 14.76
C LEU A 210 -4.33 0.42 14.59
N ALA A 211 -5.03 -0.21 13.63
CA ALA A 211 -6.48 -0.07 13.48
C ALA A 211 -7.23 -0.36 14.78
N SER A 212 -6.95 -1.51 15.43
CA SER A 212 -7.58 -1.88 16.70
C SER A 212 -7.18 -0.97 17.87
N ALA A 213 -5.95 -0.44 17.85
CA ALA A 213 -5.48 0.50 18.86
C ALA A 213 -6.23 1.84 18.74
N ILE A 214 -6.39 2.37 17.52
CA ILE A 214 -7.16 3.59 17.24
C ILE A 214 -8.62 3.40 17.67
N GLU A 215 -9.24 2.27 17.31
CA GLU A 215 -10.61 1.93 17.71
C GLU A 215 -10.74 1.89 19.25
N THR A 216 -9.78 1.28 19.93
CA THR A 216 -9.76 1.20 21.40
C THR A 216 -9.64 2.58 22.03
N VAL A 217 -8.75 3.44 21.52
CA VAL A 217 -8.60 4.82 22.00
C VAL A 217 -9.91 5.59 21.82
N ASN A 218 -10.51 5.55 20.63
CA ASN A 218 -11.72 6.30 20.33
C ASN A 218 -12.92 5.83 21.17
N ARG A 219 -13.00 4.53 21.46
CA ARG A 219 -14.02 3.95 22.35
C ARG A 219 -13.79 4.31 23.82
N THR A 220 -12.54 4.31 24.28
CA THR A 220 -12.19 4.53 25.69
C THR A 220 -12.25 6.02 26.06
N TRP A 221 -11.81 6.87 25.14
CA TRP A 221 -11.77 8.31 25.30
C TRP A 221 -12.36 8.97 24.04
N PRO A 222 -13.70 9.14 23.99
CA PRO A 222 -14.36 9.83 22.89
C PRO A 222 -13.76 11.23 22.64
N ASN A 223 -13.73 11.67 21.39
CA ASN A 223 -13.18 12.96 20.93
C ASN A 223 -11.66 13.15 21.11
N THR A 224 -10.91 12.13 21.56
CA THR A 224 -9.44 12.24 21.73
C THR A 224 -8.75 12.74 20.47
N PHE A 225 -9.09 12.17 19.31
CA PHE A 225 -8.44 12.57 18.06
C PHE A 225 -8.85 13.97 17.59
N GLU A 226 -10.06 14.45 17.91
CA GLU A 226 -10.46 15.84 17.65
C GLU A 226 -9.67 16.81 18.51
N LEU A 227 -9.48 16.50 19.79
CA LEU A 227 -8.66 17.32 20.70
C LEU A 227 -7.20 17.39 20.23
N LEU A 228 -6.66 16.29 19.70
CA LEU A 228 -5.29 16.24 19.18
C LEU A 228 -5.09 17.04 17.87
N GLN A 229 -6.16 17.35 17.12
CA GLN A 229 -6.03 18.19 15.91
C GLN A 229 -5.64 19.63 16.22
N HIS A 230 -5.92 20.10 17.44
CA HIS A 230 -5.71 21.48 17.88
C HIS A 230 -4.66 21.63 18.99
N ALA A 231 -3.90 20.57 19.28
CA ALA A 231 -2.93 20.49 20.38
C ALA A 231 -1.55 21.08 20.04
#